data_AF-A0AAU9J7X9-F1
#
_entry.id   AF-A0AAU9J7X9-F1
#
_cell.length_a   1.000
_cell.length_b   1.000
_cell.length_c   1.000
_cell.angle_alpha   90.00
_cell.angle_beta   90.00
_cell.angle_gamma   90.00
#
_symmetry.space_group_name_H-M   'P 1'
#
loop_
_entity.id
_entity.type
_entity.pdbx_description
1 polymer ?
#
loop_
_entity_poly.entity_id
_entity_poly.type
_entity_poly.pdbx_seq_one_letter_code
_entity_poly.pdbx_strand_id
1 'polypeptide(L)'
;MDEELVPPDFLLDPHMFEAIFFRKQGCYSQLRQLALEGHLGSLHNRFISWKIFLGLLPENGSLDEWILETRKLREAYSALQDRYTKVQSDNLDPLIFNPLSCTSDNPWNKLHADNEIKDLIKLDIDRTFQDRLLFQHPEVKSLLVTVLFIWAKEHSSLLYKQGMNELLGIFFFVAFAEHATENMNIDPEADQYLSELNSPAGIEADIYWIFNRLMEIGTMELFNPVVNIKKPDKNDELFALSYEKEINDMANKDKSHEKDASSVLRRCHRIHHTFLQTIDRELYNHMESCKIEPNIYLQRYLRCMLTREFTLADSLVIWDALFASLAQPIQRNREIILLDFMCVAMFIFVRSHLLECDDSGILRRLLRYPPVEDVHVIISSALSYKEKMTKSRPSAISRMVSSSSDSRRSEIIHGYPLHSHSTEANSNSKSEDSSPDFKERNRSFPIRPEKTDPLSDTNDPSNKNPPVKVSVKTIEELTSAIEILGIQIQENNLNEKGMKEALKHLIILKSELAKEISKKDQTKTPDPLRRA
;
A
#
# COMPACT_ATOMS: atom_id res chain seq x y z
N MET A 1 24.99 11.57 3.01
CA MET A 1 24.09 11.77 4.17
C MET A 1 23.75 10.45 4.89
N ASP A 2 24.63 9.43 4.89
CA ASP A 2 24.15 8.07 4.61
C ASP A 2 24.28 7.07 5.76
N GLU A 3 25.35 7.12 6.56
CA GLU A 3 25.62 6.14 7.64
C GLU A 3 24.73 6.31 8.88
N GLU A 4 24.23 7.52 9.18
CA GLU A 4 23.37 7.74 10.37
C GLU A 4 21.92 7.27 10.17
N LEU A 5 21.50 7.01 8.93
CA LEU A 5 20.11 6.67 8.57
C LEU A 5 19.86 5.16 8.43
N VAL A 6 20.91 4.36 8.27
CA VAL A 6 20.87 2.92 8.01
C VAL A 6 21.89 2.22 8.93
N PRO A 7 21.53 1.19 9.71
CA PRO A 7 22.50 0.48 10.53
C PRO A 7 23.57 -0.21 9.65
N PRO A 8 24.86 -0.23 10.07
CA PRO A 8 25.95 -0.77 9.25
C PRO A 8 25.70 -2.19 8.70
N ASP A 9 25.03 -3.04 9.47
CA ASP A 9 24.68 -4.42 9.09
C ASP A 9 23.70 -4.54 7.90
N PHE A 10 23.25 -3.42 7.32
CA PHE A 10 22.46 -3.38 6.08
C PHE A 10 23.15 -2.65 4.92
N LEU A 11 24.26 -1.94 5.16
CA LEU A 11 24.98 -1.21 4.11
C LEU A 11 25.60 -2.18 3.09
N LEU A 12 25.70 -1.76 1.83
CA LEU A 12 26.29 -2.52 0.73
C LEU A 12 27.71 -3.01 1.05
N ASP A 13 28.00 -4.29 0.77
CA ASP A 13 29.36 -4.82 0.66
C ASP A 13 29.72 -4.98 -0.83
N PRO A 14 30.60 -4.12 -1.39
CA PRO A 14 31.00 -4.21 -2.79
C PRO A 14 31.91 -5.42 -3.08
N HIS A 15 32.72 -5.86 -2.10
CA HIS A 15 33.58 -7.03 -2.27
C HIS A 15 32.74 -8.31 -2.38
N MET A 16 31.62 -8.38 -1.67
CA MET A 16 30.66 -9.49 -1.81
C MET A 16 29.90 -9.44 -3.14
N PHE A 17 29.60 -8.25 -3.68
CA PHE A 17 29.13 -8.12 -5.06
C PHE A 17 30.16 -8.68 -6.05
N GLU A 18 31.40 -8.21 -5.96
CA GLU A 18 32.49 -8.63 -6.85
C GLU A 18 32.76 -10.15 -6.76
N ALA A 19 32.81 -10.70 -5.55
CA ALA A 19 33.13 -12.11 -5.31
C ALA A 19 32.05 -13.09 -5.77
N ILE A 20 30.80 -12.63 -5.98
CA ILE A 20 29.65 -13.48 -6.32
C ILE A 20 29.16 -13.21 -7.74
N PHE A 21 28.84 -11.96 -8.07
CA PHE A 21 28.23 -11.62 -9.36
C PHE A 21 29.28 -11.45 -10.47
N PHE A 22 30.40 -10.79 -10.18
CA PHE A 22 31.46 -10.55 -11.16
C PHE A 22 32.42 -11.75 -11.32
N ARG A 23 33.00 -12.26 -10.22
CA ARG A 23 34.00 -13.35 -10.25
C ARG A 23 33.41 -14.77 -10.32
N LYS A 24 32.12 -14.97 -10.02
CA LYS A 24 31.44 -16.29 -9.97
C LYS A 24 30.14 -16.33 -10.77
N GLN A 25 30.16 -15.70 -11.95
CA GLN A 25 29.05 -15.71 -12.92
C GLN A 25 28.42 -17.11 -13.06
N GLY A 26 27.09 -17.19 -12.98
CA GLY A 26 26.33 -18.43 -13.15
C GLY A 26 25.99 -19.21 -11.87
N CYS A 27 26.51 -18.87 -10.69
CA CYS A 27 26.25 -19.63 -9.46
C CYS A 27 24.93 -19.27 -8.72
N TYR A 28 23.91 -18.82 -9.47
CA TYR A 28 22.70 -18.19 -8.93
C TYR A 28 21.80 -19.14 -8.11
N SER A 29 21.94 -20.46 -8.29
CA SER A 29 21.33 -21.47 -7.40
C SER A 29 21.81 -21.36 -5.95
N GLN A 30 23.06 -20.92 -5.71
CA GLN A 30 23.59 -20.69 -4.37
C GLN A 30 22.89 -19.49 -3.69
N LEU A 31 22.52 -18.44 -4.44
CA LEU A 31 21.74 -17.32 -3.89
C LEU A 31 20.37 -17.78 -3.38
N ARG A 32 19.67 -18.63 -4.15
CA ARG A 32 18.38 -19.19 -3.70
C ARG A 32 18.54 -20.07 -2.46
N GLN A 33 19.61 -20.86 -2.38
CA GLN A 33 19.88 -21.66 -1.18
C GLN A 33 20.14 -20.77 0.04
N LEU A 34 21.07 -19.80 -0.06
CA LEU A 34 21.36 -18.83 1.00
C LEU A 34 20.11 -18.07 1.45
N ALA A 35 19.20 -17.72 0.54
CA ALA A 35 17.94 -17.05 0.86
C ALA A 35 16.92 -17.96 1.56
N LEU A 36 16.86 -19.24 1.22
CA LEU A 36 15.99 -20.22 1.89
C LEU A 36 16.51 -20.65 3.26
N GLU A 37 17.84 -20.61 3.45
CA GLU A 37 18.51 -20.76 4.74
C GLU A 37 18.47 -19.44 5.56
N GLY A 38 18.17 -18.31 4.90
CA GLY A 38 18.08 -16.96 5.49
C GLY A 38 19.42 -16.21 5.61
N HIS A 39 20.51 -16.78 5.12
CA HIS A 39 21.86 -16.21 5.14
C HIS A 39 22.13 -15.18 4.03
N LEU A 40 21.19 -14.94 3.09
CA LEU A 40 21.33 -13.95 2.01
C LEU A 40 21.68 -12.54 2.51
N GLY A 41 21.25 -12.18 3.72
CA GLY A 41 21.59 -10.90 4.34
C GLY A 41 23.10 -10.64 4.47
N SER A 42 23.89 -11.69 4.70
CA SER A 42 25.36 -11.61 4.78
C SER A 42 26.06 -11.29 3.45
N LEU A 43 25.30 -11.15 2.36
CA LEU A 43 25.80 -10.71 1.06
C LEU A 43 25.66 -9.20 0.86
N HIS A 44 24.83 -8.51 1.65
CA HIS A 44 24.56 -7.07 1.54
C HIS A 44 24.16 -6.63 0.11
N ASN A 45 23.49 -7.52 -0.62
CA ASN A 45 23.13 -7.41 -2.05
C ASN A 45 21.72 -7.99 -2.31
N ARG A 46 20.79 -7.81 -1.36
CA ARG A 46 19.38 -8.19 -1.48
C ARG A 46 18.68 -7.52 -2.64
N PHE A 47 18.93 -6.26 -2.96
CA PHE A 47 18.19 -5.53 -3.99
C PHE A 47 18.40 -6.16 -5.37
N ILE A 48 19.64 -6.50 -5.70
CA ILE A 48 20.00 -7.25 -6.90
C ILE A 48 19.42 -8.68 -6.83
N SER A 49 19.62 -9.37 -5.71
CA SER A 49 19.10 -10.74 -5.52
C SER A 49 17.57 -10.83 -5.65
N TRP A 50 16.82 -9.86 -5.14
CA TRP A 50 15.37 -9.75 -5.25
C TRP A 50 14.93 -9.38 -6.67
N LYS A 51 15.64 -8.46 -7.35
CA LYS A 51 15.43 -8.16 -8.78
C LYS A 51 15.59 -9.44 -9.63
N ILE A 52 16.51 -10.36 -9.30
CA ILE A 52 16.61 -11.70 -9.92
C ILE A 52 15.45 -12.60 -9.51
N PHE A 53 15.19 -12.76 -8.20
CA PHE A 53 14.18 -13.71 -7.70
C PHE A 53 12.77 -13.39 -8.19
N LEU A 54 12.44 -12.10 -8.36
CA LEU A 54 11.18 -11.59 -8.90
C LEU A 54 11.14 -11.56 -10.44
N GLY A 55 12.23 -11.94 -11.13
CA GLY A 55 12.27 -12.00 -12.59
C GLY A 55 12.18 -10.64 -13.26
N LEU A 56 12.88 -9.63 -12.71
CA LEU A 56 13.23 -8.40 -13.42
C LEU A 56 14.60 -8.54 -14.09
N LEU A 57 15.54 -9.24 -13.45
CA LEU A 57 16.83 -9.62 -14.04
C LEU A 57 16.80 -11.12 -14.43
N PRO A 58 17.35 -11.50 -15.58
CA PRO A 58 17.38 -12.90 -16.02
C PRO A 58 18.32 -13.74 -15.11
N GLU A 59 17.77 -14.77 -14.47
CA GLU A 59 18.50 -15.58 -13.48
C GLU A 59 19.74 -16.29 -14.04
N ASN A 60 19.83 -16.59 -15.33
CA ASN A 60 21.02 -17.18 -15.96
C ASN A 60 21.73 -16.20 -16.92
N GLY A 61 21.45 -14.90 -16.82
CA GLY A 61 22.00 -13.90 -17.74
C GLY A 61 23.38 -13.37 -17.34
N SER A 62 23.96 -12.57 -18.24
CA SER A 62 25.20 -11.81 -17.99
C SER A 62 24.92 -10.46 -17.31
N LEU A 63 25.97 -9.83 -16.77
CA LEU A 63 25.88 -8.48 -16.20
C LEU A 63 25.52 -7.42 -17.26
N ASP A 64 25.92 -7.61 -18.53
CA ASP A 64 25.50 -6.73 -19.64
C ASP A 64 24.00 -6.84 -19.92
N GLU A 65 23.43 -8.05 -19.89
CA GLU A 65 21.99 -8.26 -20.03
C GLU A 65 21.22 -7.66 -18.85
N TRP A 66 21.80 -7.70 -17.64
CA TRP A 66 21.23 -7.06 -16.46
C TRP A 66 21.25 -5.53 -16.55
N ILE A 67 22.35 -4.93 -17.02
CA ILE A 67 22.42 -3.49 -17.33
C ILE A 67 21.39 -3.12 -18.40
N LEU A 68 21.29 -3.89 -19.47
CA LEU A 68 20.39 -3.61 -20.59
C LEU A 68 18.92 -3.60 -20.16
N GLU A 69 18.49 -4.62 -19.40
CA GLU A 69 17.12 -4.68 -18.89
C GLU A 69 16.88 -3.60 -17.83
N THR A 70 17.85 -3.30 -16.96
CA THR A 70 17.76 -2.22 -15.96
C THR A 70 17.55 -0.85 -16.63
N ARG A 71 18.34 -0.52 -17.66
CA ARG A 71 18.20 0.74 -18.41
C ARG A 71 16.84 0.82 -19.12
N LYS A 72 16.44 -0.25 -19.80
CA LYS A 72 15.13 -0.39 -20.46
C LYS A 72 13.95 -0.20 -19.48
N LEU A 73 14.06 -0.70 -18.25
CA LEU A 73 13.08 -0.47 -17.19
C LEU A 73 13.08 1.01 -16.72
N ARG A 74 14.26 1.62 -16.53
CA ARG A 74 14.38 3.04 -16.15
C ARG A 74 13.80 3.99 -17.21
N GLU A 75 14.09 3.74 -18.50
CA GLU A 75 13.49 4.45 -19.64
C GLU A 75 11.95 4.32 -19.65
N ALA A 76 11.44 3.09 -19.47
CA ALA A 76 10.00 2.85 -19.40
C ALA A 76 9.33 3.55 -18.21
N TYR A 77 10.02 3.69 -17.07
CA TYR A 77 9.50 4.46 -15.92
C TYR A 77 9.51 5.97 -16.16
N SER A 78 10.56 6.51 -16.78
CA SER A 78 10.60 7.92 -17.17
C SER A 78 9.42 8.28 -18.08
N ALA A 79 9.05 7.39 -19.01
CA ALA A 79 7.85 7.54 -19.85
C ALA A 79 6.50 7.46 -19.07
N LEU A 80 6.49 6.94 -17.83
CA LEU A 80 5.32 6.98 -16.93
C LEU A 80 5.30 8.27 -16.09
N GLN A 81 6.45 8.71 -15.57
CA GLN A 81 6.58 10.04 -14.94
C GLN A 81 6.14 11.15 -15.90
N ASP A 82 6.57 11.09 -17.16
CA ASP A 82 6.15 12.06 -18.20
C ASP A 82 4.64 12.00 -18.51
N ARG A 83 3.99 10.85 -18.34
CA ARG A 83 2.54 10.65 -18.58
C ARG A 83 1.67 11.20 -17.46
N TYR A 84 2.14 11.15 -16.21
CA TYR A 84 1.31 11.40 -15.01
C TYR A 84 1.78 12.55 -14.11
N THR A 85 3.06 12.91 -14.14
CA THR A 85 3.63 13.93 -13.24
C THR A 85 3.79 15.30 -13.91
N LYS A 86 3.99 15.34 -15.25
CA LYS A 86 4.05 16.59 -16.03
C LYS A 86 2.64 17.15 -16.28
N VAL A 87 2.10 17.87 -15.29
CA VAL A 87 0.77 18.50 -15.38
C VAL A 87 0.76 19.62 -16.44
N GLN A 88 -0.23 19.62 -17.32
CA GLN A 88 -0.47 20.71 -18.29
C GLN A 88 -1.24 21.90 -17.67
N SER A 89 -0.98 22.21 -16.40
CA SER A 89 -1.71 23.21 -15.60
C SER A 89 -1.50 24.64 -16.09
N ASP A 90 -0.28 24.94 -16.53
CA ASP A 90 0.25 26.30 -16.56
C ASP A 90 -0.31 27.18 -17.71
N ASN A 91 -1.17 26.59 -18.55
CA ASN A 91 -1.83 27.24 -19.68
C ASN A 91 -3.38 27.13 -19.65
N LEU A 92 -3.98 26.72 -18.53
CA LEU A 92 -5.44 26.62 -18.38
C LEU A 92 -6.03 27.98 -17.96
N ASP A 93 -6.70 28.66 -18.88
CA ASP A 93 -7.42 29.91 -18.60
C ASP A 93 -8.58 29.67 -17.61
N PRO A 94 -8.57 30.26 -16.39
CA PRO A 94 -9.62 30.10 -15.40
C PRO A 94 -11.01 30.63 -15.83
N LEU A 95 -11.06 31.46 -16.88
CA LEU A 95 -12.32 31.94 -17.48
C LEU A 95 -12.95 30.92 -18.42
N ILE A 96 -12.17 29.96 -18.93
CA ILE A 96 -12.62 28.86 -19.80
C ILE A 96 -12.85 27.59 -18.97
N PHE A 97 -11.90 27.27 -18.09
CA PHE A 97 -11.93 26.09 -17.21
C PHE A 97 -12.03 26.53 -15.75
N ASN A 98 -13.25 26.73 -15.26
CA ASN A 98 -13.51 27.07 -13.86
C ASN A 98 -13.13 25.88 -12.95
N PRO A 99 -12.24 26.05 -11.94
CA PRO A 99 -11.78 24.99 -11.05
C PRO A 99 -12.87 24.39 -10.14
N LEU A 100 -14.07 24.97 -10.11
CA LEU A 100 -15.24 24.48 -9.37
C LEU A 100 -16.34 23.89 -10.29
N SER A 101 -16.07 23.69 -11.59
CA SER A 101 -17.07 23.18 -12.54
C SER A 101 -17.04 21.64 -12.67
N CYS A 102 -18.07 20.97 -12.17
CA CYS A 102 -18.25 19.51 -12.30
C CYS A 102 -18.58 19.00 -13.71
N THR A 103 -18.44 19.84 -14.76
CA THR A 103 -18.54 19.43 -16.16
C THR A 103 -17.48 18.40 -16.50
N SER A 104 -17.86 17.28 -17.14
CA SER A 104 -16.99 16.13 -17.46
C SER A 104 -15.66 16.51 -18.09
N ASP A 105 -15.69 17.49 -18.99
CA ASP A 105 -14.58 17.84 -19.88
C ASP A 105 -13.61 18.85 -19.23
N ASN A 106 -13.73 19.10 -17.92
CA ASN A 106 -12.92 20.05 -17.17
C ASN A 106 -11.58 19.43 -16.71
N PRO A 107 -10.41 19.94 -17.15
CA PRO A 107 -9.11 19.43 -16.72
C PRO A 107 -8.88 19.49 -15.21
N TRP A 108 -9.53 20.44 -14.51
CA TRP A 108 -9.44 20.54 -13.05
C TRP A 108 -10.01 19.31 -12.33
N ASN A 109 -11.03 18.63 -12.88
CA ASN A 109 -11.58 17.42 -12.24
C ASN A 109 -10.54 16.30 -12.19
N LYS A 110 -9.73 16.15 -13.25
CA LYS A 110 -8.61 15.21 -13.27
C LYS A 110 -7.53 15.61 -12.25
N LEU A 111 -7.19 16.90 -12.16
CA LEU A 111 -6.20 17.39 -11.21
C LEU A 111 -6.64 17.23 -9.74
N HIS A 112 -7.93 17.47 -9.44
CA HIS A 112 -8.50 17.21 -8.11
C HIS A 112 -8.43 15.72 -7.76
N ALA A 113 -8.88 14.82 -8.64
CA ALA A 113 -8.78 13.37 -8.42
C ALA A 113 -7.33 12.88 -8.29
N ASP A 114 -6.40 13.45 -9.08
CA ASP A 114 -4.96 13.15 -8.97
C ASP A 114 -4.35 13.64 -7.64
N ASN A 115 -4.88 14.72 -7.06
CA ASN A 115 -4.48 15.22 -5.74
C ASN A 115 -5.11 14.40 -4.59
N GLU A 116 -6.38 14.02 -4.69
CA GLU A 116 -7.06 13.15 -3.71
C GLU A 116 -6.32 11.81 -3.53
N ILE A 117 -5.89 11.18 -4.63
CA ILE A 117 -5.07 9.97 -4.59
C ILE A 117 -3.74 10.23 -3.86
N LYS A 118 -3.08 11.37 -4.12
CA LYS A 118 -1.80 11.73 -3.46
C LYS A 118 -1.98 11.99 -1.97
N ASP A 119 -3.04 12.68 -1.54
CA ASP A 119 -3.31 12.98 -0.13
C ASP A 119 -3.66 11.71 0.67
N LEU A 120 -4.39 10.77 0.06
CA LEU A 120 -4.65 9.44 0.64
C LEU A 120 -3.34 8.64 0.83
N ILE A 121 -2.48 8.61 -0.18
CA ILE A 121 -1.16 7.97 -0.09
C ILE A 121 -0.31 8.65 0.99
N LYS A 122 -0.28 9.98 1.01
CA LYS A 122 0.52 10.79 1.94
C LYS A 122 0.14 10.54 3.40
N LEU A 123 -1.14 10.41 3.72
CA LEU A 123 -1.63 10.07 5.06
C LEU A 123 -1.09 8.72 5.57
N ASP A 124 -0.82 7.77 4.67
CA ASP A 124 -0.17 6.49 5.01
C ASP A 124 1.36 6.60 5.03
N ILE A 125 1.97 7.32 4.08
CA ILE A 125 3.42 7.56 4.03
C ILE A 125 3.92 8.34 5.25
N ASP A 126 3.16 9.30 5.77
CA ASP A 126 3.47 9.98 7.03
C ASP A 126 3.50 9.05 8.26
N ARG A 127 2.98 7.82 8.13
CA ARG A 127 2.94 6.77 9.18
C ARG A 127 3.81 5.55 8.87
N THR A 128 4.38 5.46 7.66
CA THR A 128 5.29 4.38 7.23
C THR A 128 6.63 4.49 7.96
N PHE A 129 6.99 3.48 8.75
CA PHE A 129 8.26 3.39 9.49
C PHE A 129 8.68 4.70 10.20
N GLN A 130 7.70 5.40 10.80
CA GLN A 130 7.87 6.70 11.46
C GLN A 130 8.93 6.71 12.58
N ASP A 131 9.26 5.54 13.13
CA ASP A 131 10.34 5.28 14.09
C ASP A 131 11.75 5.49 13.51
N ARG A 132 11.89 5.57 12.19
CA ARG A 132 13.17 5.67 11.47
C ARG A 132 13.33 7.04 10.82
N LEU A 133 14.43 7.72 11.14
CA LEU A 133 14.76 9.05 10.61
C LEU A 133 14.70 9.10 9.08
N LEU A 134 15.19 8.05 8.40
CA LEU A 134 15.15 7.90 6.95
C LEU A 134 13.76 8.19 6.34
N PHE A 135 12.69 7.67 6.94
CA PHE A 135 11.31 7.85 6.44
C PHE A 135 10.68 9.19 6.85
N GLN A 136 11.35 9.98 7.69
CA GLN A 136 10.93 11.33 8.06
C GLN A 136 11.39 12.39 7.03
N HIS A 137 12.41 12.10 6.21
CA HIS A 137 12.92 13.03 5.20
C HIS A 137 11.87 13.39 4.13
N PRO A 138 11.67 14.68 3.80
CA PRO A 138 10.68 15.11 2.80
C PRO A 138 10.89 14.51 1.41
N GLU A 139 12.14 14.34 0.99
CA GLU A 139 12.51 13.77 -0.31
C GLU A 139 12.10 12.29 -0.41
N VAL A 140 12.38 11.50 0.64
CA VAL A 140 11.95 10.09 0.76
C VAL A 140 10.43 9.97 0.72
N LYS A 141 9.72 10.82 1.48
CA LYS A 141 8.25 10.87 1.45
C LYS A 141 7.72 11.23 0.06
N SER A 142 8.32 12.21 -0.61
CA SER A 142 7.93 12.62 -1.96
C SER A 142 8.14 11.50 -2.98
N LEU A 143 9.28 10.80 -2.94
CA LEU A 143 9.59 9.66 -3.80
C LEU A 143 8.56 8.54 -3.61
N LEU A 144 8.30 8.13 -2.37
CA LEU A 144 7.32 7.09 -2.06
C LEU A 144 5.89 7.46 -2.50
N VAL A 145 5.49 8.73 -2.35
CA VAL A 145 4.21 9.25 -2.87
C VAL A 145 4.15 9.18 -4.40
N THR A 146 5.20 9.61 -5.11
CA THR A 146 5.25 9.58 -6.58
C THR A 146 5.17 8.15 -7.13
N VAL A 147 5.91 7.21 -6.54
CA VAL A 147 5.90 5.80 -6.97
C VAL A 147 4.53 5.15 -6.78
N LEU A 148 3.90 5.32 -5.61
CA LEU A 148 2.55 4.81 -5.35
C LEU A 148 1.48 5.49 -6.22
N PHE A 149 1.62 6.80 -6.46
CA PHE A 149 0.71 7.56 -7.32
C PHE A 149 0.76 7.02 -8.76
N ILE A 150 1.95 6.95 -9.38
CA ILE A 150 2.12 6.43 -10.74
C ILE A 150 1.62 4.98 -10.84
N TRP A 151 1.91 4.14 -9.84
CA TRP A 151 1.41 2.77 -9.82
C TRP A 151 -0.12 2.71 -9.78
N ALA A 152 -0.75 3.53 -8.93
CA ALA A 152 -2.21 3.63 -8.84
C ALA A 152 -2.86 4.21 -10.12
N LYS A 153 -2.16 5.08 -10.87
CA LYS A 153 -2.65 5.59 -12.17
C LYS A 153 -2.63 4.52 -13.27
N GLU A 154 -1.58 3.68 -13.35
CA GLU A 154 -1.57 2.54 -14.28
C GLU A 154 -2.57 1.45 -13.83
N HIS A 155 -2.77 1.26 -12.53
CA HIS A 155 -3.67 0.25 -11.95
C HIS A 155 -5.02 0.84 -11.49
N SER A 156 -5.62 1.67 -12.35
CA SER A 156 -6.86 2.43 -12.05
C SER A 156 -8.08 1.57 -11.70
N SER A 157 -8.07 0.28 -11.97
CA SER A 157 -9.10 -0.68 -11.56
C SER A 157 -9.04 -1.09 -10.08
N LEU A 158 -7.91 -0.86 -9.40
CA LEU A 158 -7.76 -1.08 -7.96
C LEU A 158 -7.41 0.21 -7.21
N LEU A 159 -6.63 1.12 -7.81
CA LEU A 159 -6.04 2.29 -7.16
C LEU A 159 -5.16 1.91 -5.94
N TYR A 160 -4.68 2.92 -5.21
CA TYR A 160 -3.93 2.74 -3.98
C TYR A 160 -4.79 2.13 -2.85
N LYS A 161 -4.20 1.27 -2.01
CA LYS A 161 -4.80 0.76 -0.76
C LYS A 161 -3.79 0.76 0.38
N GLN A 162 -4.27 1.08 1.58
CA GLN A 162 -3.50 1.01 2.81
C GLN A 162 -2.82 -0.36 2.98
N GLY A 163 -1.53 -0.35 3.29
CA GLY A 163 -0.65 -1.52 3.34
C GLY A 163 0.33 -1.58 2.16
N MET A 164 -0.04 -1.07 0.99
CA MET A 164 0.89 -0.95 -0.16
C MET A 164 2.10 -0.06 0.17
N ASN A 165 1.88 0.99 0.98
CA ASN A 165 2.91 1.88 1.52
C ASN A 165 3.98 1.15 2.35
N GLU A 166 3.59 0.09 3.07
CA GLU A 166 4.50 -0.70 3.90
C GLU A 166 5.38 -1.59 3.03
N LEU A 167 4.77 -2.25 2.04
CA LEU A 167 5.48 -3.09 1.07
C LEU A 167 6.50 -2.26 0.26
N LEU A 168 6.12 -1.04 -0.15
CA LEU A 168 7.03 -0.14 -0.85
C LEU A 168 8.16 0.35 0.07
N GLY A 169 7.86 0.65 1.33
CA GLY A 169 8.85 1.08 2.31
C GLY A 169 9.97 0.05 2.53
N ILE A 170 9.65 -1.25 2.50
CA ILE A 170 10.68 -2.32 2.55
C ILE A 170 11.62 -2.22 1.33
N PHE A 171 11.07 -2.11 0.11
CA PHE A 171 11.89 -1.97 -1.09
C PHE A 171 12.73 -0.70 -1.09
N PHE A 172 12.19 0.43 -0.64
CA PHE A 172 12.95 1.67 -0.50
C PHE A 172 14.09 1.53 0.52
N PHE A 173 13.84 0.94 1.70
CA PHE A 173 14.89 0.75 2.70
C PHE A 173 16.05 -0.09 2.15
N VAL A 174 15.75 -1.20 1.48
CA VAL A 174 16.80 -2.08 0.92
C VAL A 174 17.53 -1.40 -0.25
N ALA A 175 16.82 -0.72 -1.14
CA ALA A 175 17.43 0.02 -2.25
C ALA A 175 18.31 1.19 -1.78
N PHE A 176 17.93 1.85 -0.68
CA PHE A 176 18.71 2.95 -0.09
C PHE A 176 19.89 2.44 0.76
N ALA A 177 19.73 1.31 1.46
CA ALA A 177 20.83 0.69 2.19
C ALA A 177 21.91 0.11 1.26
N GLU A 178 21.50 -0.42 0.10
CA GLU A 178 22.37 -1.08 -0.87
C GLU A 178 22.67 -0.23 -2.12
N HIS A 179 22.61 1.10 -2.02
CA HIS A 179 22.94 1.99 -3.14
C HIS A 179 24.45 2.05 -3.40
N ALA A 180 24.84 2.27 -4.65
CA ALA A 180 26.26 2.41 -5.00
C ALA A 180 26.80 3.81 -4.66
N THR A 181 27.90 3.86 -3.90
CA THR A 181 28.66 5.07 -3.55
C THR A 181 29.92 5.24 -4.40
N GLU A 182 30.55 6.41 -4.36
CA GLU A 182 31.79 6.67 -5.13
C GLU A 182 33.00 5.89 -4.59
N ASN A 183 33.80 5.31 -5.51
CA ASN A 183 35.09 4.64 -5.24
C ASN A 183 35.00 3.39 -4.34
N MET A 184 34.27 2.37 -4.79
CA MET A 184 33.98 1.13 -4.05
C MET A 184 35.17 0.22 -3.69
N ASN A 185 36.40 0.57 -4.08
CA ASN A 185 37.62 -0.18 -3.78
C ASN A 185 37.62 -1.67 -4.27
N ILE A 186 36.82 -1.97 -5.29
CA ILE A 186 36.78 -3.27 -5.99
C ILE A 186 37.44 -3.17 -7.38
N ASP A 187 37.39 -4.25 -8.17
CA ASP A 187 37.78 -4.21 -9.57
C ASP A 187 37.01 -3.11 -10.34
N PRO A 188 37.66 -2.26 -11.16
CA PRO A 188 37.01 -1.14 -11.85
C PRO A 188 35.88 -1.53 -12.80
N GLU A 189 35.91 -2.74 -13.38
CA GLU A 189 34.81 -3.23 -14.22
C GLU A 189 33.61 -3.62 -13.35
N ALA A 190 33.87 -4.28 -12.21
CA ALA A 190 32.84 -4.61 -11.23
C ALA A 190 32.19 -3.36 -10.60
N ASP A 191 32.98 -2.32 -10.32
CA ASP A 191 32.50 -1.01 -9.84
C ASP A 191 31.56 -0.35 -10.86
N GLN A 192 31.90 -0.43 -12.16
CA GLN A 192 31.04 0.06 -13.24
C GLN A 192 29.70 -0.71 -13.31
N TYR A 193 29.71 -2.04 -13.17
CA TYR A 193 28.47 -2.83 -13.11
C TYR A 193 27.63 -2.49 -11.87
N LEU A 194 28.23 -2.39 -10.70
CA LEU A 194 27.54 -2.10 -9.43
C LEU A 194 26.94 -0.67 -9.42
N SER A 195 27.71 0.31 -9.88
CA SER A 195 27.31 1.72 -10.00
C SER A 195 26.13 1.93 -10.96
N GLU A 196 26.01 1.12 -12.01
CA GLU A 196 24.82 1.13 -12.87
C GLU A 196 23.64 0.40 -12.19
N LEU A 197 23.85 -0.84 -11.72
CA LEU A 197 22.77 -1.69 -11.22
C LEU A 197 22.08 -1.13 -9.97
N ASN A 198 22.83 -0.49 -9.06
CA ASN A 198 22.31 0.12 -7.83
C ASN A 198 22.55 1.64 -7.79
N SER A 199 22.52 2.31 -8.95
CA SER A 199 22.66 3.77 -9.07
C SER A 199 21.63 4.54 -8.22
N PRO A 200 22.06 5.51 -7.37
CA PRO A 200 21.14 6.37 -6.62
C PRO A 200 20.17 7.15 -7.53
N ALA A 201 20.61 7.55 -8.73
CA ALA A 201 19.75 8.26 -9.69
C ALA A 201 18.68 7.36 -10.34
N GLY A 202 18.86 6.04 -10.31
CA GLY A 202 17.88 5.05 -10.80
C GLY A 202 16.89 4.55 -9.75
N ILE A 203 17.07 4.93 -8.48
CA ILE A 203 16.43 4.26 -7.34
C ILE A 203 14.89 4.29 -7.40
N GLU A 204 14.27 5.41 -7.79
CA GLU A 204 12.81 5.57 -7.89
C GLU A 204 12.19 4.59 -8.92
N ALA A 205 12.86 4.43 -10.06
CA ALA A 205 12.42 3.53 -11.14
C ALA A 205 12.60 2.06 -10.78
N ASP A 206 13.75 1.70 -10.20
CA ASP A 206 14.02 0.33 -9.76
C ASP A 206 13.03 -0.11 -8.66
N ILE A 207 12.74 0.79 -7.70
CA ILE A 207 11.72 0.62 -6.66
C ILE A 207 10.32 0.47 -7.27
N TYR A 208 9.95 1.30 -8.26
CA TYR A 208 8.66 1.16 -8.94
C TYR A 208 8.51 -0.22 -9.58
N TRP A 209 9.52 -0.71 -10.31
CA TRP A 209 9.40 -1.98 -11.02
C TRP A 209 9.42 -3.20 -10.10
N ILE A 210 10.22 -3.19 -9.03
CA ILE A 210 10.23 -4.30 -8.05
C ILE A 210 8.93 -4.36 -7.25
N PHE A 211 8.36 -3.21 -6.88
CA PHE A 211 7.03 -3.12 -6.28
C PHE A 211 5.94 -3.58 -7.26
N ASN A 212 5.94 -3.07 -8.49
CA ASN A 212 4.97 -3.46 -9.52
C ASN A 212 5.01 -4.99 -9.77
N ARG A 213 6.20 -5.58 -9.86
CA ARG A 213 6.38 -7.01 -10.04
C ARG A 213 5.89 -7.81 -8.82
N LEU A 214 6.10 -7.34 -7.59
CA LEU A 214 5.48 -7.95 -6.40
C LEU A 214 3.95 -7.96 -6.49
N MET A 215 3.35 -6.86 -6.95
CA MET A 215 1.90 -6.72 -7.11
C MET A 215 1.36 -7.68 -8.19
N GLU A 216 2.05 -7.81 -9.32
CA GLU A 216 1.74 -8.79 -10.40
C GLU A 216 1.80 -10.26 -9.94
N ILE A 217 2.58 -10.59 -8.90
CA ILE A 217 2.73 -11.97 -8.37
C ILE A 217 1.59 -12.27 -7.37
N GLY A 218 0.36 -11.93 -7.77
CA GLY A 218 -0.87 -12.19 -7.01
C GLY A 218 -1.04 -11.39 -5.72
N THR A 219 -0.07 -10.54 -5.34
CA THR A 219 -0.16 -9.69 -4.14
C THR A 219 -1.26 -8.63 -4.29
N MET A 220 -1.44 -8.10 -5.51
CA MET A 220 -2.53 -7.16 -5.86
C MET A 220 -3.92 -7.71 -5.50
N GLU A 221 -4.16 -9.01 -5.69
CA GLU A 221 -5.45 -9.65 -5.39
C GLU A 221 -5.77 -9.72 -3.89
N LEU A 222 -4.79 -9.55 -3.00
CA LEU A 222 -5.03 -9.43 -1.56
C LEU A 222 -5.71 -8.12 -1.19
N PHE A 223 -5.46 -7.07 -1.96
CA PHE A 223 -6.02 -5.74 -1.78
C PHE A 223 -7.37 -5.57 -2.48
N ASN A 224 -7.69 -6.41 -3.45
CA ASN A 224 -8.94 -6.44 -4.21
C ASN A 224 -10.16 -6.77 -3.31
N PRO A 225 -11.08 -5.82 -3.03
CA PRO A 225 -12.32 -6.11 -2.33
C PRO A 225 -13.32 -6.72 -3.31
N VAL A 226 -13.76 -7.96 -3.06
CA VAL A 226 -14.32 -8.74 -4.18
C VAL A 226 -15.68 -8.27 -4.69
N VAL A 227 -15.78 -8.45 -6.00
CA VAL A 227 -16.66 -7.78 -6.93
C VAL A 227 -18.05 -8.41 -6.94
N ASN A 228 -19.07 -7.58 -6.71
CA ASN A 228 -20.24 -7.60 -7.59
C ASN A 228 -20.87 -6.20 -7.75
N ILE A 229 -20.00 -5.23 -8.04
CA ILE A 229 -20.39 -3.87 -8.42
C ILE A 229 -20.84 -3.93 -9.88
N LYS A 230 -22.14 -3.73 -10.15
CA LYS A 230 -22.58 -3.31 -11.49
C LYS A 230 -21.75 -2.09 -11.86
N LYS A 231 -21.06 -2.11 -13.02
CA LYS A 231 -20.25 -0.97 -13.47
C LYS A 231 -21.02 0.34 -13.23
N PRO A 232 -20.50 1.30 -12.45
CA PRO A 232 -21.13 2.60 -12.35
C PRO A 232 -21.17 3.21 -13.74
N ASP A 233 -22.18 4.03 -14.01
CA ASP A 233 -22.19 4.80 -15.25
C ASP A 233 -21.04 5.82 -15.23
N LYS A 234 -20.58 6.25 -16.41
CA LYS A 234 -19.33 7.02 -16.58
C LYS A 234 -19.27 8.40 -15.89
N ASN A 235 -20.30 8.78 -15.15
CA ASN A 235 -20.44 10.07 -14.48
C ASN A 235 -20.15 9.99 -12.96
N ASP A 236 -20.13 8.80 -12.36
CA ASP A 236 -20.05 8.61 -10.89
C ASP A 236 -18.61 8.43 -10.35
N GLU A 237 -17.58 8.62 -11.18
CA GLU A 237 -16.16 8.53 -10.74
C GLU A 237 -15.84 9.50 -9.58
N LEU A 238 -16.56 10.62 -9.49
CA LEU A 238 -16.41 11.66 -8.46
C LEU A 238 -16.80 11.23 -7.03
N PHE A 239 -17.39 10.03 -6.83
CA PHE A 239 -17.82 9.52 -5.52
C PHE A 239 -17.17 8.17 -5.14
N ALA A 240 -16.14 7.75 -5.88
CA ALA A 240 -15.46 6.47 -5.67
C ALA A 240 -14.99 6.29 -4.21
N LEU A 241 -14.41 7.32 -3.58
CA LEU A 241 -13.84 7.21 -2.22
C LEU A 241 -14.87 6.93 -1.12
N SER A 242 -16.07 7.51 -1.22
CA SER A 242 -17.19 7.16 -0.34
C SER A 242 -17.64 5.71 -0.54
N TYR A 243 -17.72 5.28 -1.80
CA TYR A 243 -18.18 3.95 -2.17
C TYR A 243 -17.18 2.85 -1.77
N GLU A 244 -15.88 3.11 -1.90
CA GLU A 244 -14.82 2.20 -1.47
C GLU A 244 -14.82 1.94 0.04
N LYS A 245 -15.23 2.93 0.85
CA LYS A 245 -15.41 2.73 2.29
C LYS A 245 -16.55 1.74 2.56
N GLU A 246 -17.71 1.94 1.94
CA GLU A 246 -18.86 1.02 2.06
C GLU A 246 -18.54 -0.39 1.51
N ILE A 247 -17.73 -0.48 0.45
CA ILE A 247 -17.24 -1.75 -0.11
C ILE A 247 -16.33 -2.48 0.89
N ASN A 248 -15.38 -1.79 1.53
CA ASN A 248 -14.52 -2.40 2.54
C ASN A 248 -15.32 -2.81 3.79
N ASP A 249 -16.29 -2.00 4.21
CA ASP A 249 -17.20 -2.35 5.31
C ASP A 249 -18.12 -3.54 4.95
N MET A 250 -18.50 -3.69 3.67
CA MET A 250 -19.25 -4.86 3.18
C MET A 250 -18.39 -6.12 3.01
N ALA A 251 -17.08 -5.99 2.73
CA ALA A 251 -16.14 -7.11 2.64
C ALA A 251 -15.91 -7.82 4.00
N ASN A 252 -16.37 -7.23 5.10
CA ASN A 252 -16.39 -7.82 6.44
C ASN A 252 -17.65 -8.66 6.75
N LYS A 253 -18.60 -8.80 5.81
CA LYS A 253 -19.71 -9.76 5.94
C LYS A 253 -19.24 -11.15 5.52
N ASP A 254 -19.60 -12.17 6.31
CA ASP A 254 -19.21 -13.55 6.03
C ASP A 254 -19.79 -14.03 4.69
N LYS A 255 -18.87 -14.17 3.73
CA LYS A 255 -19.06 -14.72 2.38
C LYS A 255 -18.05 -15.85 2.13
N SER A 256 -17.51 -16.45 3.19
CA SER A 256 -16.41 -17.45 3.19
C SER A 256 -16.54 -18.58 2.14
N HIS A 257 -17.77 -18.98 1.82
CA HIS A 257 -18.09 -20.05 0.88
C HIS A 257 -18.70 -19.60 -0.47
N GLU A 258 -18.87 -18.29 -0.71
CA GLU A 258 -19.35 -17.81 -2.00
C GLU A 258 -18.27 -17.90 -3.09
N LYS A 259 -18.68 -18.00 -4.36
CA LYS A 259 -17.77 -17.73 -5.50
C LYS A 259 -17.24 -16.30 -5.47
N ASP A 260 -18.06 -15.38 -4.95
CA ASP A 260 -17.79 -13.96 -4.84
C ASP A 260 -17.17 -13.65 -3.45
N ALA A 261 -16.15 -14.42 -3.06
CA ALA A 261 -15.33 -14.22 -1.85
C ALA A 261 -13.94 -13.62 -2.18
N SER A 262 -13.46 -12.67 -1.36
CA SER A 262 -12.20 -11.95 -1.61
C SER A 262 -10.97 -12.85 -1.64
N SER A 263 -9.96 -12.50 -2.43
CA SER A 263 -8.77 -13.36 -2.58
C SER A 263 -8.01 -13.49 -1.26
N VAL A 264 -7.94 -12.41 -0.47
CA VAL A 264 -7.40 -12.46 0.89
C VAL A 264 -8.25 -13.35 1.80
N LEU A 265 -9.60 -13.25 1.78
CA LEU A 265 -10.48 -14.12 2.59
C LEU A 265 -10.31 -15.60 2.21
N ARG A 266 -10.28 -15.90 0.91
CA ARG A 266 -10.04 -17.24 0.35
C ARG A 266 -8.70 -17.83 0.83
N ARG A 267 -7.64 -17.01 0.91
CA ARG A 267 -6.36 -17.43 1.48
C ARG A 267 -6.44 -17.60 3.00
N CYS A 268 -7.14 -16.74 3.74
CA CYS A 268 -7.37 -16.90 5.19
C CYS A 268 -8.02 -18.25 5.52
N HIS A 269 -9.14 -18.59 4.85
CA HIS A 269 -9.82 -19.87 5.05
C HIS A 269 -9.01 -21.07 4.56
N ARG A 270 -8.20 -20.92 3.49
CA ARG A 270 -7.27 -21.99 3.04
C ARG A 270 -6.20 -22.27 4.09
N ILE A 271 -5.59 -21.23 4.66
CA ILE A 271 -4.59 -21.35 5.73
C ILE A 271 -5.19 -22.06 6.95
N HIS A 272 -6.40 -21.67 7.38
CA HIS A 272 -7.05 -22.25 8.56
C HIS A 272 -7.63 -23.65 8.31
N HIS A 273 -8.71 -23.76 7.53
CA HIS A 273 -9.48 -25.01 7.43
C HIS A 273 -8.86 -26.04 6.45
N THR A 274 -7.82 -25.69 5.68
CA THR A 274 -7.07 -26.66 4.84
C THR A 274 -5.68 -26.95 5.37
N PHE A 275 -4.82 -25.93 5.53
CA PHE A 275 -3.41 -26.16 5.88
C PHE A 275 -3.23 -26.47 7.37
N LEU A 276 -3.72 -25.61 8.28
CA LEU A 276 -3.66 -25.88 9.72
C LEU A 276 -4.41 -27.17 10.08
N GLN A 277 -5.65 -27.38 9.62
CA GLN A 277 -6.39 -28.65 9.85
C GLN A 277 -5.60 -29.92 9.47
N THR A 278 -4.75 -29.85 8.44
CA THR A 278 -3.97 -31.01 7.95
C THR A 278 -2.59 -31.12 8.62
N ILE A 279 -2.02 -30.02 9.13
CA ILE A 279 -0.73 -30.00 9.84
C ILE A 279 -0.90 -30.27 11.34
N ASP A 280 -1.90 -29.64 11.96
CA ASP A 280 -2.24 -29.79 13.37
C ASP A 280 -3.76 -29.73 13.57
N ARG A 281 -4.37 -30.92 13.59
CA ARG A 281 -5.81 -31.07 13.78
C ARG A 281 -6.27 -30.75 15.21
N GLU A 282 -5.40 -30.84 16.21
CA GLU A 282 -5.75 -30.52 17.60
C GLU A 282 -5.90 -29.01 17.76
N LEU A 283 -4.89 -28.24 17.32
CA LEU A 283 -4.92 -26.78 17.35
C LEU A 283 -6.07 -26.21 16.48
N TYR A 284 -6.28 -26.77 15.29
CA TYR A 284 -7.43 -26.42 14.45
C TYR A 284 -8.77 -26.65 15.17
N ASN A 285 -9.00 -27.85 15.72
CA ASN A 285 -10.26 -28.17 16.40
C ASN A 285 -10.52 -27.23 17.59
N HIS A 286 -9.47 -26.87 18.34
CA HIS A 286 -9.55 -25.91 19.44
C HIS A 286 -9.97 -24.51 18.95
N MET A 287 -9.29 -23.98 17.93
CA MET A 287 -9.60 -22.66 17.35
C MET A 287 -11.01 -22.57 16.75
N GLU A 288 -11.48 -23.62 16.06
CA GLU A 288 -12.87 -23.69 15.57
C GLU A 288 -13.88 -23.77 16.73
N SER A 289 -13.56 -24.49 17.82
CA SER A 289 -14.45 -24.56 19.00
C SER A 289 -14.55 -23.22 19.74
N CYS A 290 -13.47 -22.44 19.73
CA CYS A 290 -13.42 -21.06 20.20
C CYS A 290 -13.97 -20.04 19.18
N LYS A 291 -14.44 -20.49 18.01
CA LYS A 291 -15.00 -19.66 16.92
C LYS A 291 -14.05 -18.55 16.46
N ILE A 292 -12.77 -18.88 16.33
CA ILE A 292 -11.73 -17.94 15.89
C ILE A 292 -11.82 -17.73 14.39
N GLU A 293 -12.46 -16.63 13.99
CA GLU A 293 -12.55 -16.25 12.58
C GLU A 293 -11.15 -15.90 12.02
N PRO A 294 -10.66 -16.62 10.99
CA PRO A 294 -9.27 -16.51 10.56
C PRO A 294 -8.95 -15.15 9.91
N ASN A 295 -9.95 -14.48 9.36
CA ASN A 295 -9.81 -13.18 8.69
C ASN A 295 -9.34 -12.06 9.64
N ILE A 296 -9.69 -12.11 10.93
CA ILE A 296 -9.44 -11.05 11.93
C ILE A 296 -7.94 -10.70 12.03
N TYR A 297 -7.06 -11.70 11.88
CA TYR A 297 -5.61 -11.53 11.95
C TYR A 297 -4.91 -11.83 10.62
N LEU A 298 -5.34 -12.84 9.85
CA LEU A 298 -4.66 -13.21 8.60
C LEU A 298 -4.75 -12.14 7.50
N GLN A 299 -5.79 -11.31 7.47
CA GLN A 299 -5.85 -10.23 6.46
C GLN A 299 -4.64 -9.28 6.58
N ARG A 300 -4.23 -8.95 7.82
CA ARG A 300 -3.06 -8.10 8.09
C ARG A 300 -1.77 -8.83 7.72
N TYR A 301 -1.62 -10.07 8.20
CA TYR A 301 -0.44 -10.92 7.95
C TYR A 301 -0.15 -11.05 6.44
N LEU A 302 -1.20 -11.28 5.64
CA LEU A 302 -1.09 -11.45 4.19
C LEU A 302 -0.83 -10.12 3.46
N ARG A 303 -1.61 -9.07 3.74
CA ARG A 303 -1.49 -7.77 3.03
C ARG A 303 -0.17 -7.06 3.32
N CYS A 304 0.32 -7.14 4.56
CA CYS A 304 1.58 -6.51 4.96
C CYS A 304 2.78 -7.46 4.79
N MET A 305 2.58 -8.69 4.29
CA MET A 305 3.63 -9.72 4.17
C MET A 305 4.48 -9.87 5.43
N LEU A 306 3.78 -10.00 6.58
CA LEU A 306 4.32 -10.18 7.93
C LEU A 306 5.15 -9.03 8.54
N THR A 307 5.35 -7.90 7.86
CA THR A 307 6.14 -6.74 8.35
C THR A 307 5.60 -6.08 9.63
N ARG A 308 4.37 -6.41 10.02
CA ARG A 308 3.71 -5.94 11.26
C ARG A 308 3.89 -6.86 12.46
N GLU A 309 4.38 -8.09 12.26
CA GLU A 309 4.49 -9.13 13.29
C GLU A 309 5.95 -9.41 13.70
N PHE A 310 6.91 -8.91 12.92
CA PHE A 310 8.35 -9.14 13.05
C PHE A 310 9.13 -7.83 13.00
N THR A 311 10.43 -7.84 13.35
CA THR A 311 11.28 -6.65 13.15
C THR A 311 11.56 -6.44 11.66
N LEU A 312 12.12 -5.27 11.30
CA LEU A 312 12.57 -5.05 9.92
C LEU A 312 13.63 -6.07 9.49
N ALA A 313 14.59 -6.41 10.37
CA ALA A 313 15.65 -7.37 10.08
C ALA A 313 15.08 -8.76 9.74
N ASP A 314 14.22 -9.27 10.62
CA ASP A 314 13.49 -10.53 10.43
C ASP A 314 12.64 -10.49 9.15
N SER A 315 11.96 -9.36 8.90
CA SER A 315 11.13 -9.18 7.71
C SER A 315 11.94 -9.29 6.42
N LEU A 316 13.16 -8.76 6.37
CA LEU A 316 14.04 -8.94 5.21
C LEU A 316 14.40 -10.43 5.02
N VAL A 317 14.76 -11.14 6.10
CA VAL A 317 15.10 -12.58 6.05
C VAL A 317 13.89 -13.43 5.63
N ILE A 318 12.68 -13.07 6.07
CA ILE A 318 11.43 -13.68 5.59
C ILE A 318 11.26 -13.40 4.09
N TRP A 319 11.45 -12.16 3.63
CA TRP A 319 11.27 -11.77 2.23
C TRP A 319 12.30 -12.43 1.31
N ASP A 320 13.55 -12.57 1.74
CA ASP A 320 14.60 -13.36 1.08
C ASP A 320 14.07 -14.78 0.76
N ALA A 321 13.58 -15.49 1.78
CA ALA A 321 13.04 -16.84 1.65
C ALA A 321 11.75 -16.87 0.81
N LEU A 322 10.84 -15.91 0.97
CA LEU A 322 9.59 -15.83 0.20
C LEU A 322 9.87 -15.72 -1.31
N PHE A 323 10.72 -14.79 -1.71
CA PHE A 323 11.08 -14.55 -3.11
C PHE A 323 11.94 -15.67 -3.70
N ALA A 324 12.93 -16.17 -2.95
CA ALA A 324 13.73 -17.32 -3.40
C ALA A 324 12.88 -18.57 -3.64
N SER A 325 11.78 -18.73 -2.90
CA SER A 325 10.84 -19.86 -3.03
C SER A 325 9.87 -19.76 -4.22
N LEU A 326 9.92 -18.67 -5.00
CA LEU A 326 9.20 -18.53 -6.27
C LEU A 326 9.92 -19.30 -7.37
N ALA A 327 9.28 -20.35 -7.89
CA ALA A 327 9.80 -21.14 -9.00
C ALA A 327 9.71 -20.36 -10.33
N GLN A 328 10.78 -20.40 -11.12
CA GLN A 328 10.85 -19.79 -12.44
C GLN A 328 10.29 -20.71 -13.55
N PRO A 329 9.87 -20.15 -14.71
CA PRO A 329 9.64 -18.72 -14.93
C PRO A 329 8.44 -18.23 -14.13
N ILE A 330 8.54 -17.03 -13.56
CA ILE A 330 7.43 -16.37 -12.88
C ILE A 330 6.27 -16.15 -13.85
N GLN A 331 5.10 -16.61 -13.42
CA GLN A 331 3.81 -16.33 -14.06
C GLN A 331 3.10 -15.23 -13.26
N ARG A 332 2.45 -14.29 -13.97
CA ARG A 332 1.51 -13.35 -13.35
C ARG A 332 0.43 -14.10 -12.57
N ASN A 333 -0.07 -13.48 -11.50
CA ASN A 333 -1.09 -13.99 -10.59
C ASN A 333 -0.69 -15.30 -9.85
N ARG A 334 0.59 -15.68 -9.84
CA ARG A 334 1.09 -16.81 -9.05
C ARG A 334 1.22 -16.43 -7.57
N GLU A 335 0.31 -16.92 -6.73
CA GLU A 335 0.34 -16.66 -5.29
C GLU A 335 1.68 -17.06 -4.64
N ILE A 336 2.18 -16.24 -3.71
CA ILE A 336 3.35 -16.55 -2.88
C ILE A 336 2.97 -17.61 -1.83
N ILE A 337 2.91 -18.89 -2.23
CA ILE A 337 2.42 -20.01 -1.40
C ILE A 337 3.22 -20.19 -0.10
N LEU A 338 4.52 -19.83 -0.06
CA LEU A 338 5.29 -19.91 1.19
C LEU A 338 4.74 -18.98 2.28
N LEU A 339 4.13 -17.84 1.94
CA LEU A 339 3.52 -16.92 2.90
C LEU A 339 2.36 -17.58 3.67
N ASP A 340 1.57 -18.44 3.01
CA ASP A 340 0.52 -19.23 3.67
C ASP A 340 1.12 -20.20 4.69
N PHE A 341 2.26 -20.84 4.36
CA PHE A 341 2.96 -21.77 5.25
C PHE A 341 3.73 -21.07 6.37
N MET A 342 4.22 -19.86 6.16
CA MET A 342 4.76 -19.00 7.22
C MET A 342 3.68 -18.71 8.26
N CYS A 343 2.46 -18.37 7.83
CA CYS A 343 1.33 -18.15 8.74
C CYS A 343 1.01 -19.40 9.58
N VAL A 344 0.98 -20.59 8.98
CA VAL A 344 0.77 -21.83 9.75
C VAL A 344 1.95 -22.09 10.72
N ALA A 345 3.19 -21.90 10.28
CA ALA A 345 4.36 -22.05 11.14
C ALA A 345 4.34 -21.12 12.35
N MET A 346 3.85 -19.88 12.19
CA MET A 346 3.62 -18.96 13.30
C MET A 346 2.60 -19.52 14.31
N PHE A 347 1.51 -20.16 13.87
CA PHE A 347 0.54 -20.77 14.80
C PHE A 347 1.15 -21.94 15.58
N ILE A 348 1.94 -22.80 14.91
CA ILE A 348 2.60 -23.93 15.56
C ILE A 348 3.70 -23.44 16.54
N PHE A 349 4.39 -22.35 16.23
CA PHE A 349 5.40 -21.76 17.11
C PHE A 349 4.81 -21.28 18.45
N VAL A 350 3.57 -20.78 18.47
CA VAL A 350 2.86 -20.39 19.71
C VAL A 350 1.83 -21.42 20.21
N ARG A 351 1.86 -22.65 19.67
CA ARG A 351 0.83 -23.71 19.85
C ARG A 351 0.37 -23.92 21.28
N SER A 352 1.29 -24.12 22.22
CA SER A 352 0.99 -24.45 23.62
C SER A 352 0.09 -23.38 24.24
N HIS A 353 0.48 -22.12 24.09
CA HIS A 353 -0.28 -20.98 24.59
C HIS A 353 -1.64 -20.81 23.89
N LEU A 354 -1.77 -21.17 22.61
CA LEU A 354 -3.08 -21.13 21.93
C LEU A 354 -4.04 -22.21 22.46
N LEU A 355 -3.53 -23.40 22.79
CA LEU A 355 -4.33 -24.50 23.39
C LEU A 355 -4.71 -24.24 24.86
N GLU A 356 -3.89 -23.47 25.58
CA GLU A 356 -4.17 -23.03 26.96
C GLU A 356 -5.14 -21.85 27.05
N CYS A 357 -5.39 -21.14 25.94
CA CYS A 357 -6.21 -19.93 25.90
C CYS A 357 -7.65 -20.16 25.43
N ASP A 358 -8.52 -19.25 25.87
CA ASP A 358 -9.85 -19.00 25.34
C ASP A 358 -9.80 -18.16 24.04
N ASP A 359 -10.97 -17.84 23.49
CA ASP A 359 -11.12 -17.03 22.28
C ASP A 359 -10.35 -15.70 22.35
N SER A 360 -10.44 -15.05 23.50
CA SER A 360 -9.91 -13.74 23.83
C SER A 360 -8.40 -13.77 24.04
N GLY A 361 -7.86 -14.88 24.55
CA GLY A 361 -6.42 -15.14 24.64
C GLY A 361 -5.80 -15.45 23.28
N ILE A 362 -6.44 -16.31 22.48
CA ILE A 362 -6.01 -16.65 21.12
C ILE A 362 -5.95 -15.41 20.24
N LEU A 363 -7.04 -14.62 20.17
CA LEU A 363 -7.06 -13.39 19.36
C LEU A 363 -6.03 -12.37 19.85
N ARG A 364 -5.83 -12.24 21.17
CA ARG A 364 -4.79 -11.35 21.73
C ARG A 364 -3.39 -11.77 21.31
N ARG A 365 -3.09 -13.08 21.26
CA ARG A 365 -1.81 -13.63 20.82
C ARG A 365 -1.58 -13.47 19.32
N LEU A 366 -2.62 -13.65 18.50
CA LEU A 366 -2.53 -13.57 17.04
C LEU A 366 -2.63 -12.14 16.49
N LEU A 367 -3.19 -11.19 17.25
CA LEU A 367 -3.17 -9.76 16.91
C LEU A 367 -1.94 -9.02 17.45
N ARG A 368 -1.21 -9.62 18.39
CA ARG A 368 0.07 -9.14 18.96
C ARG A 368 1.02 -10.33 19.11
N TYR A 369 1.62 -10.73 18.00
CA TYR A 369 2.55 -11.84 17.94
C TYR A 369 3.75 -11.60 18.89
N PRO A 370 4.28 -12.62 19.60
CA PRO A 370 5.44 -12.42 20.47
C PRO A 370 6.70 -12.11 19.65
N PRO A 371 7.70 -11.44 20.24
CA PRO A 371 9.03 -11.39 19.66
C PRO A 371 9.58 -12.83 19.52
N VAL A 372 10.36 -13.05 18.46
CA VAL A 372 10.97 -14.33 18.13
C VAL A 372 12.49 -14.13 18.17
N GLU A 373 13.21 -14.99 18.88
CA GLU A 373 14.68 -14.90 19.01
C GLU A 373 15.41 -15.34 17.74
N ASP A 374 14.81 -16.27 16.99
CA ASP A 374 15.34 -16.82 15.74
C ASP A 374 14.19 -17.05 14.73
N VAL A 375 14.12 -16.20 13.69
CA VAL A 375 13.12 -16.30 12.61
C VAL A 375 13.38 -17.50 11.67
N HIS A 376 14.62 -17.99 11.58
CA HIS A 376 14.97 -19.15 10.76
C HIS A 376 14.25 -20.42 11.22
N VAL A 377 13.87 -20.53 12.51
CA VAL A 377 13.03 -21.62 13.04
C VAL A 377 11.65 -21.64 12.37
N ILE A 378 11.03 -20.47 12.17
CA ILE A 378 9.70 -20.34 11.55
C ILE A 378 9.82 -20.60 10.04
N ILE A 379 10.85 -20.06 9.38
CA ILE A 379 11.13 -20.27 7.95
C ILE A 379 11.36 -21.75 7.64
N SER A 380 12.22 -22.42 8.42
CA SER A 380 12.52 -23.86 8.29
C SER A 380 11.27 -24.72 8.49
N SER A 381 10.44 -24.36 9.47
CA SER A 381 9.15 -25.03 9.72
C SER A 381 8.20 -24.86 8.54
N ALA A 382 8.04 -23.63 8.03
CA ALA A 382 7.19 -23.33 6.87
C ALA A 382 7.63 -24.06 5.60
N LEU A 383 8.93 -24.12 5.33
CA LEU A 383 9.51 -24.90 4.22
C LEU A 383 9.24 -26.40 4.40
N SER A 384 9.41 -26.93 5.62
CA SER A 384 9.11 -28.32 5.93
C SER A 384 7.63 -28.67 5.73
N TYR A 385 6.70 -27.78 6.13
CA TYR A 385 5.26 -27.96 5.91
C TYR A 385 4.89 -27.88 4.42
N LYS A 386 5.44 -26.91 3.68
CA LYS A 386 5.28 -26.78 2.21
C LYS A 386 5.71 -28.06 1.49
N GLU A 387 6.86 -28.62 1.87
CA GLU A 387 7.43 -29.82 1.26
C GLU A 387 6.66 -31.12 1.62
N LYS A 388 6.25 -31.29 2.89
CA LYS A 388 5.39 -32.41 3.31
C LYS A 388 4.07 -32.40 2.55
N MET A 389 3.47 -31.22 2.39
CA MET A 389 2.19 -31.04 1.70
C MET A 389 2.26 -31.34 0.20
N THR A 390 3.29 -30.88 -0.51
CA THR A 390 3.46 -31.19 -1.94
C THR A 390 3.70 -32.69 -2.17
N LYS A 391 4.48 -33.34 -1.29
CA LYS A 391 4.71 -34.80 -1.32
C LYS A 391 3.43 -35.60 -1.05
N SER A 392 2.64 -35.24 -0.03
CA SER A 392 1.45 -36.00 0.40
C SER A 392 0.19 -35.74 -0.42
N ARG A 393 0.03 -34.59 -1.08
CA ARG A 393 -1.10 -34.29 -1.97
C ARG A 393 -0.65 -33.71 -3.32
N PRO A 394 0.02 -34.51 -4.19
CA PRO A 394 0.44 -34.05 -5.50
C PRO A 394 -0.72 -33.46 -6.31
N SER A 395 -1.83 -34.18 -6.49
CA SER A 395 -2.92 -33.74 -7.38
C SER A 395 -3.70 -32.50 -6.92
N ALA A 396 -3.54 -32.03 -5.67
CA ALA A 396 -4.24 -30.85 -5.17
C ALA A 396 -3.35 -29.60 -5.26
N ILE A 397 -2.14 -29.67 -4.70
CA ILE A 397 -1.20 -28.54 -4.70
C ILE A 397 -0.45 -28.46 -6.03
N SER A 398 -0.18 -29.58 -6.72
CA SER A 398 0.32 -29.52 -8.09
C SER A 398 -0.67 -28.79 -8.98
N ARG A 399 -2.00 -28.98 -8.91
CA ARG A 399 -2.94 -28.16 -9.71
C ARG A 399 -2.88 -26.65 -9.42
N MET A 400 -2.42 -26.22 -8.24
CA MET A 400 -2.15 -24.81 -7.90
C MET A 400 -0.73 -24.34 -8.33
N VAL A 401 0.14 -25.29 -8.70
CA VAL A 401 1.54 -25.10 -9.14
C VAL A 401 1.73 -25.44 -10.64
N SER A 402 0.75 -26.08 -11.28
CA SER A 402 0.81 -26.71 -12.61
C SER A 402 -0.23 -26.16 -13.59
N SER A 403 -0.70 -24.93 -13.36
CA SER A 403 -0.88 -23.99 -14.48
C SER A 403 0.44 -23.77 -15.24
N SER A 404 1.58 -24.01 -14.58
CA SER A 404 2.94 -23.92 -15.11
C SER A 404 3.37 -25.04 -16.08
N SER A 405 2.46 -25.74 -16.76
CA SER A 405 2.84 -26.74 -17.76
C SER A 405 1.77 -27.01 -18.83
N ASP A 406 1.72 -26.18 -19.87
CA ASP A 406 1.11 -26.56 -21.16
C ASP A 406 2.05 -26.25 -22.33
N SER A 407 3.01 -27.15 -22.54
CA SER A 407 4.05 -27.01 -23.55
C SER A 407 3.57 -27.48 -24.92
N ARG A 408 2.86 -26.61 -25.66
CA ARG A 408 2.53 -26.83 -27.08
C ARG A 408 2.91 -25.63 -27.95
N ARG A 409 3.98 -25.83 -28.73
CA ARG A 409 4.41 -25.12 -29.95
C ARG A 409 3.71 -23.78 -30.28
N SER A 410 4.44 -22.70 -30.03
CA SER A 410 4.84 -21.72 -31.05
C SER A 410 3.89 -21.42 -32.22
N GLU A 411 3.36 -20.21 -32.24
CA GLU A 411 3.42 -19.37 -33.45
C GLU A 411 3.57 -17.89 -33.05
N ILE A 412 4.00 -17.04 -34.00
CA ILE A 412 4.43 -15.65 -33.78
C ILE A 412 3.41 -14.72 -34.44
N ILE A 413 3.09 -13.55 -33.87
CA ILE A 413 2.93 -12.23 -34.56
C ILE A 413 2.42 -11.13 -33.60
N HIS A 414 2.79 -9.86 -33.90
CA HIS A 414 2.31 -8.64 -33.24
C HIS A 414 0.82 -8.36 -33.47
N GLY A 415 0.20 -7.54 -32.61
CA GLY A 415 -0.86 -6.63 -33.08
C GLY A 415 -1.87 -6.16 -32.04
N TYR A 416 -2.15 -4.86 -32.03
CA TYR A 416 -3.43 -4.33 -31.54
C TYR A 416 -4.54 -4.69 -32.55
N PRO A 417 -5.76 -5.01 -32.05
CA PRO A 417 -6.94 -4.28 -32.53
C PRO A 417 -7.80 -3.82 -31.34
N LEU A 418 -8.49 -2.66 -31.33
CA LEU A 418 -9.39 -2.01 -32.29
C LEU A 418 -10.72 -2.75 -32.56
N HIS A 419 -11.81 -1.99 -32.58
CA HIS A 419 -13.17 -2.47 -32.75
C HIS A 419 -13.46 -2.99 -34.16
N SER A 420 -14.28 -4.05 -34.24
CA SER A 420 -15.29 -4.18 -35.31
C SER A 420 -16.53 -4.92 -34.76
N HIS A 421 -17.66 -4.74 -35.43
CA HIS A 421 -18.94 -5.35 -35.03
C HIS A 421 -19.06 -6.79 -35.56
N SER A 422 -19.74 -7.64 -34.79
CA SER A 422 -20.47 -8.80 -35.33
C SER A 422 -21.90 -8.78 -34.84
N THR A 423 -22.82 -8.40 -35.72
CA THR A 423 -24.22 -8.81 -35.63
C THR A 423 -24.33 -10.28 -35.99
N GLU A 424 -25.00 -11.08 -35.17
CA GLU A 424 -26.03 -11.98 -35.70
C GLU A 424 -26.99 -12.43 -34.60
N ALA A 425 -28.25 -12.62 -34.98
CA ALA A 425 -29.28 -13.16 -34.11
C ALA A 425 -29.68 -14.54 -34.63
N ASN A 426 -30.05 -15.44 -33.74
CA ASN A 426 -31.01 -16.47 -34.12
C ASN A 426 -31.95 -16.82 -32.96
N SER A 427 -33.18 -17.18 -33.32
CA SER A 427 -34.30 -17.36 -32.41
C SER A 427 -34.77 -18.82 -32.36
N ASN A 428 -35.43 -19.17 -31.25
CA ASN A 428 -36.59 -20.09 -31.12
C ASN A 428 -36.58 -20.72 -29.70
N SER A 429 -37.52 -20.43 -28.80
CA SER A 429 -38.95 -20.81 -28.76
C SER A 429 -39.18 -22.30 -28.43
N LYS A 430 -40.17 -22.76 -27.65
CA LYS A 430 -41.11 -22.21 -26.63
C LYS A 430 -42.11 -23.36 -26.35
N SER A 431 -42.23 -23.82 -25.11
CA SER A 431 -43.39 -24.56 -24.54
C SER A 431 -43.12 -24.78 -23.05
N GLU A 432 -43.98 -24.50 -22.05
CA GLU A 432 -45.45 -24.36 -21.88
C GLU A 432 -46.24 -25.67 -21.78
N ASP A 433 -46.33 -26.23 -20.55
CA ASP A 433 -47.56 -26.56 -19.77
C ASP A 433 -47.17 -27.27 -18.45
N SER A 434 -47.96 -27.38 -17.37
CA SER A 434 -49.24 -26.76 -16.95
C SER A 434 -49.37 -26.77 -15.39
N SER A 435 -50.45 -26.19 -14.83
CA SER A 435 -50.79 -26.04 -13.38
C SER A 435 -51.83 -27.14 -12.92
N PRO A 436 -52.54 -27.15 -11.74
CA PRO A 436 -52.74 -26.10 -10.72
C PRO A 436 -52.97 -26.50 -9.21
N ASP A 437 -53.31 -25.48 -8.40
CA ASP A 437 -54.11 -25.49 -7.14
C ASP A 437 -53.50 -26.07 -5.83
N PHE A 438 -53.84 -25.62 -4.60
CA PHE A 438 -55.06 -24.95 -4.08
C PHE A 438 -54.77 -24.13 -2.79
N LYS A 439 -55.50 -23.01 -2.57
CA LYS A 439 -56.04 -22.36 -1.30
C LYS A 439 -55.35 -22.56 0.08
N GLU A 440 -55.39 -21.69 1.11
CA GLU A 440 -55.86 -20.31 1.45
C GLU A 440 -55.23 -19.98 2.87
N ARG A 441 -55.53 -18.99 3.75
CA ARG A 441 -56.58 -17.96 3.97
C ARG A 441 -56.04 -16.79 4.86
N ASN A 442 -56.74 -15.65 4.96
CA ASN A 442 -56.40 -14.47 5.78
C ASN A 442 -56.70 -14.57 7.31
N ARG A 443 -56.09 -13.68 8.14
CA ARG A 443 -56.76 -12.94 9.25
C ARG A 443 -55.93 -11.74 9.79
N SER A 444 -56.53 -10.92 10.67
CA SER A 444 -56.17 -9.49 10.90
C SER A 444 -56.12 -9.05 12.39
N PHE A 445 -55.71 -7.79 12.64
CA PHE A 445 -55.55 -7.07 13.94
C PHE A 445 -56.79 -7.00 14.87
N PRO A 446 -56.60 -6.75 16.19
CA PRO A 446 -56.70 -5.39 16.83
C PRO A 446 -55.47 -5.05 17.72
N ILE A 447 -55.02 -3.83 18.09
CA ILE A 447 -55.56 -2.48 18.47
C ILE A 447 -55.66 -2.21 20.01
N ARG A 448 -54.67 -1.43 20.54
CA ARG A 448 -54.64 -0.42 21.67
C ARG A 448 -55.27 -0.76 23.06
N PRO A 449 -55.20 0.09 24.13
CA PRO A 449 -54.62 1.46 24.37
C PRO A 449 -53.31 1.45 25.21
N GLU A 450 -52.49 2.49 25.45
CA GLU A 450 -52.56 3.99 25.52
C GLU A 450 -52.78 4.63 26.91
N LYS A 451 -51.76 5.36 27.40
CA LYS A 451 -51.70 6.53 28.33
C LYS A 451 -50.30 7.17 28.14
N THR A 452 -50.05 8.41 27.70
CA THR A 452 -50.46 9.78 28.11
C THR A 452 -49.78 10.33 29.38
N ASP A 453 -48.65 11.03 29.19
CA ASP A 453 -48.45 12.49 29.40
C ASP A 453 -48.67 13.11 30.82
N PRO A 454 -48.02 14.26 31.20
CA PRO A 454 -47.67 15.37 30.29
C PRO A 454 -46.36 16.18 30.49
N LEU A 455 -45.98 16.85 29.38
CA LEU A 455 -45.48 18.24 29.21
C LEU A 455 -44.67 18.97 30.31
N SER A 456 -43.59 19.60 29.86
CA SER A 456 -43.36 21.04 30.11
C SER A 456 -42.49 21.68 29.01
N ASP A 457 -42.99 22.73 28.34
CA ASP A 457 -42.23 23.54 27.39
C ASP A 457 -41.32 24.56 28.08
N THR A 458 -40.21 24.94 27.44
CA THR A 458 -39.67 26.31 27.50
C THR A 458 -38.63 26.56 26.39
N ASN A 459 -38.88 27.58 25.56
CA ASN A 459 -37.84 28.19 24.71
C ASN A 459 -37.32 29.46 25.41
N ASP A 460 -35.99 29.67 25.43
CA ASP A 460 -35.36 30.98 25.12
C ASP A 460 -33.80 30.85 25.05
N PRO A 461 -32.99 31.87 24.65
CA PRO A 461 -31.92 31.62 23.69
C PRO A 461 -30.54 32.14 24.12
N SER A 462 -29.61 31.24 24.50
CA SER A 462 -28.27 31.65 24.95
C SER A 462 -27.13 30.73 24.50
N ASN A 463 -26.87 30.65 23.19
CA ASN A 463 -25.57 30.19 22.69
C ASN A 463 -24.73 31.38 22.18
N LYS A 464 -24.09 32.10 23.10
CA LYS A 464 -23.09 33.13 22.78
C LYS A 464 -21.71 32.48 22.82
N ASN A 465 -21.10 32.31 21.64
CA ASN A 465 -19.71 31.89 21.53
C ASN A 465 -18.79 32.83 22.36
N PRO A 466 -17.79 32.29 23.09
CA PRO A 466 -16.84 33.11 23.81
C PRO A 466 -15.95 33.91 22.84
N PRO A 467 -15.52 35.14 23.19
CA PRO A 467 -14.70 35.96 22.31
C PRO A 467 -13.29 35.36 22.13
N VAL A 468 -12.84 35.28 20.88
CA VAL A 468 -11.49 34.80 20.53
C VAL A 468 -10.44 35.71 21.17
N LYS A 469 -9.56 35.13 21.99
CA LYS A 469 -8.38 35.82 22.53
C LYS A 469 -7.31 35.95 21.45
N VAL A 470 -7.41 37.02 20.65
CA VAL A 470 -6.27 37.52 19.87
C VAL A 470 -5.08 37.72 20.82
N SER A 471 -3.91 37.19 20.46
CA SER A 471 -2.71 37.23 21.29
C SER A 471 -1.59 38.01 20.61
N VAL A 472 -0.58 38.44 21.38
CA VAL A 472 0.60 39.16 20.86
C VAL A 472 1.32 38.34 19.78
N LYS A 473 1.36 37.01 19.95
CA LYS A 473 1.95 36.05 19.00
C LYS A 473 1.41 36.21 17.58
N THR A 474 0.15 36.59 17.42
CA THR A 474 -0.48 36.80 16.10
C THR A 474 0.07 38.03 15.38
N ILE A 475 0.62 39.03 16.09
CA ILE A 475 1.35 40.15 15.48
C ILE A 475 2.76 39.73 15.06
N GLU A 476 3.41 38.84 15.82
CA GLU A 476 4.72 38.27 15.47
C GLU A 476 4.61 37.41 14.21
N GLU A 477 3.63 36.50 14.16
CA GLU A 477 3.29 35.67 13.00
C GLU A 477 2.97 36.51 11.75
N LEU A 478 2.19 37.58 11.88
CA LEU A 478 1.96 38.55 10.79
C LEU A 478 3.22 39.35 10.40
N THR A 479 4.19 39.52 11.30
CA THR A 479 5.44 40.23 10.99
C THR A 479 6.35 39.37 10.12
N SER A 480 6.58 38.12 10.50
CA SER A 480 7.36 37.18 9.68
C SER A 480 6.74 36.97 8.30
N ALA A 481 5.40 36.91 8.20
CA ALA A 481 4.71 36.79 6.91
C ALA A 481 4.92 38.00 5.99
N ILE A 482 4.94 39.23 6.55
CA ILE A 482 5.22 40.47 5.80
C ILE A 482 6.68 40.51 5.33
N GLU A 483 7.62 40.06 6.16
CA GLU A 483 9.05 40.04 5.81
C GLU A 483 9.37 39.01 4.72
N ILE A 484 8.83 37.79 4.82
CA ILE A 484 8.99 36.73 3.81
C ILE A 484 8.41 37.17 2.45
N LEU A 485 7.20 37.73 2.43
CA LEU A 485 6.60 38.25 1.19
C LEU A 485 7.37 39.46 0.63
N GLY A 486 7.94 40.30 1.51
CA GLY A 486 8.80 41.41 1.09
C GLY A 486 10.06 40.94 0.35
N ILE A 487 10.73 39.91 0.85
CA ILE A 487 11.89 39.28 0.20
C ILE A 487 11.49 38.64 -1.13
N GLN A 488 10.42 37.84 -1.14
CA GLN A 488 9.94 37.15 -2.35
C GLN A 488 9.57 38.11 -3.49
N ILE A 489 9.05 39.31 -3.17
CA ILE A 489 8.75 40.38 -4.14
C ILE A 489 10.04 41.04 -4.68
N GLN A 490 11.12 41.09 -3.92
CA GLN A 490 12.42 41.62 -4.39
C GLN A 490 13.16 40.62 -5.29
N GLU A 491 13.00 39.32 -5.04
CA GLU A 491 13.67 38.26 -5.81
C GLU A 491 12.92 37.90 -7.11
N ASN A 492 11.58 37.89 -7.09
CA ASN A 492 10.77 37.39 -8.22
C ASN A 492 10.08 38.51 -9.02
N ASN A 493 10.76 38.99 -10.06
CA ASN A 493 10.29 40.02 -10.99
C ASN A 493 9.03 39.67 -11.83
N LEU A 494 8.33 38.56 -11.56
CA LEU A 494 7.28 37.98 -12.42
C LEU A 494 5.97 37.60 -11.70
N ASN A 495 5.56 38.30 -10.63
CA ASN A 495 4.12 38.40 -10.29
C ASN A 495 3.73 39.62 -9.43
N GLU A 496 4.36 40.78 -9.67
CA GLU A 496 4.30 41.95 -8.78
C GLU A 496 2.90 42.30 -8.24
N LYS A 497 1.87 42.35 -9.10
CA LYS A 497 0.60 43.01 -8.76
C LYS A 497 -0.18 42.28 -7.66
N GLY A 498 -0.24 40.95 -7.72
CA GLY A 498 -0.95 40.15 -6.71
C GLY A 498 -0.23 40.17 -5.36
N MET A 499 1.08 39.95 -5.37
CA MET A 499 1.90 39.91 -4.15
C MET A 499 2.00 41.28 -3.47
N LYS A 500 2.11 42.38 -4.23
CA LYS A 500 2.07 43.74 -3.66
C LYS A 500 0.72 44.07 -3.00
N GLU A 501 -0.41 43.58 -3.54
CA GLU A 501 -1.71 43.80 -2.90
C GLU A 501 -1.89 42.95 -1.64
N ALA A 502 -1.44 41.69 -1.65
CA ALA A 502 -1.41 40.84 -0.46
C ALA A 502 -0.53 41.46 0.66
N LEU A 503 0.65 41.99 0.31
CA LEU A 503 1.54 42.68 1.24
C LEU A 503 0.87 43.91 1.87
N LYS A 504 0.18 44.75 1.09
CA LYS A 504 -0.62 45.87 1.63
C LYS A 504 -1.69 45.39 2.60
N HIS A 505 -2.44 44.35 2.24
CA HIS A 505 -3.52 43.82 3.08
C HIS A 505 -2.98 43.32 4.44
N LEU A 506 -1.84 42.61 4.44
CA LEU A 506 -1.19 42.15 5.68
C LEU A 506 -0.68 43.32 6.54
N ILE A 507 -0.08 44.35 5.92
CA ILE A 507 0.35 45.57 6.62
C ILE A 507 -0.84 46.31 7.26
N ILE A 508 -1.96 46.42 6.54
CA ILE A 508 -3.21 47.03 7.06
C ILE A 508 -3.72 46.22 8.26
N LEU A 509 -3.88 44.90 8.11
CA LEU A 509 -4.33 43.98 9.17
C LEU A 509 -3.44 44.07 10.42
N LYS A 510 -2.11 44.04 10.26
CA LYS A 510 -1.15 44.21 11.37
C LYS A 510 -1.34 45.57 12.06
N SER A 511 -1.61 46.65 11.31
CA SER A 511 -1.86 47.98 11.87
C SER A 511 -3.19 48.06 12.65
N GLU A 512 -4.21 47.32 12.23
CA GLU A 512 -5.52 47.28 12.89
C GLU A 512 -5.48 46.42 14.15
N LEU A 513 -4.81 45.27 14.10
CA LEU A 513 -4.59 44.39 15.25
C LEU A 513 -3.79 45.08 16.35
N ALA A 514 -2.78 45.88 15.98
CA ALA A 514 -2.03 46.71 16.94
C ALA A 514 -2.91 47.80 17.61
N LYS A 515 -3.82 48.43 16.86
CA LYS A 515 -4.79 49.42 17.40
C LYS A 515 -5.81 48.76 18.32
N GLU A 516 -6.28 47.55 18.00
CA GLU A 516 -7.16 46.71 18.83
C GLU A 516 -6.50 46.37 20.18
N ILE A 517 -5.24 45.94 20.19
CA ILE A 517 -4.52 45.60 21.43
C ILE A 517 -4.25 46.86 22.26
N SER A 518 -3.78 47.95 21.65
CA SER A 518 -3.56 49.23 22.35
C SER A 518 -4.82 49.76 23.05
N LYS A 519 -6.00 49.65 22.41
CA LYS A 519 -7.30 49.96 23.04
C LYS A 519 -7.66 49.06 24.22
N LYS A 520 -7.22 47.79 24.24
CA LYS A 520 -7.50 46.81 25.30
C LYS A 520 -6.58 46.94 26.52
N ASP A 521 -5.48 47.67 26.42
CA ASP A 521 -4.62 47.98 27.58
C ASP A 521 -4.94 49.35 28.19
N GLN A 522 -5.42 50.33 27.41
CA GLN A 522 -5.92 51.60 27.95
C GLN A 522 -7.13 51.43 28.89
N THR A 523 -7.93 50.37 28.73
CA THR A 523 -9.08 50.06 29.61
C THR A 523 -8.70 49.34 30.90
N LYS A 524 -7.40 49.18 31.21
CA LYS A 524 -6.89 48.50 32.43
C LYS A 524 -6.32 49.44 33.50
N THR A 525 -6.47 50.76 33.37
CA THR A 525 -6.13 51.70 34.45
C THR A 525 -7.17 51.63 35.58
N PRO A 526 -6.81 51.24 36.83
CA PRO A 526 -7.79 51.11 37.90
C PRO A 526 -8.20 52.48 38.48
N ASP A 527 -9.50 52.66 38.69
CA ASP A 527 -10.04 53.77 39.49
C ASP A 527 -9.66 53.57 40.98
N PRO A 528 -8.95 54.50 41.63
CA PRO A 528 -8.43 54.31 42.97
C PRO A 528 -9.48 54.40 44.10
N LEU A 529 -10.76 54.66 43.80
CA LEU A 529 -11.79 54.91 44.82
C LEU A 529 -12.88 53.83 44.92
N ARG A 530 -12.51 52.61 45.35
CA ARG A 530 -13.46 51.67 45.99
C ARG A 530 -12.80 50.69 46.97
N ARG A 531 -12.54 51.18 48.19
CA ARG A 531 -12.45 50.38 49.43
C ARG A 531 -13.40 50.95 50.47
N ALA A 532 -14.59 50.35 50.57
CA ALA A 532 -15.55 50.45 51.65
C ALA A 532 -16.44 49.20 51.57
#